data_AF-A0A1A0H835-F1
#
_entry.id   AF-A0A1A0H835-F1
#
_cell.length_a   1.000
_cell.length_b   1.000
_cell.length_c   1.000
_cell.angle_alpha   90.00
_cell.angle_beta   90.00
_cell.angle_gamma   90.00
#
_symmetry.space_group_name_H-M   'P 1'
#
loop_
_entity.id
_entity.type
_entity.pdbx_description
1 polymer ?
#
loop_
_entity_poly.entity_id
_entity_poly.type
_entity_poly.pdbx_seq_one_letter_code
_entity_poly.pdbx_strand_id
1 'polypeptide(L)'
;MPKKGRSVATDPSSFTHRDLLLVTQLLHTLGLITLEQVQASDRLDDLAEDWYVHKSTLLSRRQGQFPLENPPTGQQLRKLYENMLEDNEPCATTTDLANKFYFIRVGELESRISEYKTEFHSLLEN
;
A
#
# COMPACT_ATOMS: atom_id res chain seq x y z
N MET A 1 0.83 13.51 5.05
CA MET A 1 -0.21 14.46 4.59
C MET A 1 -0.25 14.38 3.08
N PRO A 2 -1.45 14.35 2.45
CA PRO A 2 -1.57 14.25 1.00
C PRO A 2 -0.81 15.36 0.26
N LYS A 3 -0.21 15.04 -0.89
CA LYS A 3 0.33 15.99 -1.84
C LYS A 3 -0.77 16.91 -2.35
N LYS A 4 -0.39 18.16 -2.67
CA LYS A 4 -1.31 19.22 -3.11
C LYS A 4 -2.17 18.73 -4.29
N GLY A 5 -3.48 18.73 -4.12
CA GLY A 5 -4.46 18.34 -5.16
C GLY A 5 -4.89 16.87 -5.13
N ARG A 6 -4.34 16.03 -4.25
CA ARG A 6 -4.79 14.64 -4.06
C ARG A 6 -5.65 14.49 -2.81
N SER A 7 -6.62 13.58 -2.87
CA SER A 7 -7.47 13.22 -1.71
C SER A 7 -6.77 12.17 -0.86
N VAL A 8 -7.17 12.02 0.40
CA VAL A 8 -6.67 10.94 1.28
C VAL A 8 -6.84 9.56 0.65
N ALA A 9 -7.97 9.32 -0.04
CA ALA A 9 -8.26 8.04 -0.68
C ALA A 9 -7.38 7.73 -1.90
N THR A 10 -6.72 8.73 -2.47
CA THR A 10 -5.95 8.59 -3.71
C THR A 10 -4.48 8.91 -3.53
N ASP A 11 -4.05 9.39 -2.36
CA ASP A 11 -2.66 9.73 -2.11
C ASP A 11 -1.89 8.56 -1.48
N PRO A 12 -0.84 8.03 -2.13
CA PRO A 12 -0.05 6.92 -1.60
C PRO A 12 0.51 7.17 -0.20
N SER A 13 0.89 8.41 0.13
CA SER A 13 1.45 8.77 1.44
C SER A 13 0.45 8.69 2.61
N SER A 14 -0.84 8.48 2.30
CA SER A 14 -1.88 8.26 3.31
C SER A 14 -1.96 6.81 3.80
N PHE A 15 -1.28 5.89 3.11
CA PHE A 15 -1.31 4.46 3.39
C PHE A 15 0.06 3.96 3.84
N THR A 16 0.08 2.83 4.56
CA THR A 16 1.35 2.18 4.91
C THR A 16 1.94 1.46 3.70
N HIS A 17 3.26 1.26 3.66
CA HIS A 17 3.90 0.44 2.61
C HIS A 17 3.37 -0.99 2.57
N ARG A 18 2.90 -1.53 3.71
CA ARG A 18 2.21 -2.83 3.76
C ARG A 18 0.91 -2.81 2.96
N ASP A 19 0.11 -1.75 3.10
CA ASP A 19 -1.17 -1.63 2.40
C ASP A 19 -0.96 -1.40 0.90
N LEU A 20 0.02 -0.56 0.54
CA LEU A 20 0.40 -0.30 -0.86
C LEU A 20 1.01 -1.55 -1.54
N LEU A 21 1.83 -2.32 -0.81
CA LEU A 21 2.33 -3.61 -1.30
C LEU A 21 1.19 -4.59 -1.56
N LEU A 22 0.24 -4.71 -0.63
CA LEU A 22 -0.88 -5.62 -0.80
C LEU A 22 -1.73 -5.26 -2.02
N VAL A 23 -2.12 -3.98 -2.18
CA VAL A 23 -2.99 -3.59 -3.30
C VAL A 23 -2.30 -3.82 -4.65
N THR A 24 -0.99 -3.59 -4.74
CA THR A 24 -0.22 -3.87 -5.97
C THR A 24 -0.15 -5.36 -6.26
N GLN A 25 0.00 -6.22 -5.24
CA GLN A 25 -0.07 -7.67 -5.39
C GLN A 25 -1.46 -8.17 -5.82
N LEU A 26 -2.54 -7.58 -5.28
CA LEU A 26 -3.91 -7.90 -5.67
C LEU A 26 -4.19 -7.53 -7.13
N LEU A 27 -3.78 -6.33 -7.56
CA LEU A 27 -3.89 -5.92 -8.97
C LEU A 27 -3.12 -6.88 -9.87
N HIS A 28 -1.88 -7.22 -9.50
CA HIS A 28 -1.04 -8.14 -10.27
C HIS A 28 -1.65 -9.55 -10.38
N THR A 29 -2.18 -10.10 -9.29
CA THR A 29 -2.81 -11.44 -9.30
C THR A 29 -4.10 -11.50 -10.11
N LEU A 30 -4.77 -10.37 -10.33
CA LEU A 30 -5.87 -10.27 -11.30
C LEU A 30 -5.41 -10.06 -12.76
N GLY A 31 -4.10 -10.03 -13.02
CA GLY A 31 -3.54 -9.79 -14.36
C GLY A 31 -3.58 -8.32 -14.78
N LEU A 32 -3.84 -7.39 -13.85
CA LEU A 32 -3.83 -5.95 -14.10
C LEU A 32 -2.40 -5.44 -13.90
N ILE A 33 -1.58 -5.54 -14.94
CA ILE A 33 -0.14 -5.28 -14.88
C ILE A 33 0.19 -3.84 -15.25
N THR A 34 -0.38 -3.33 -16.34
CA THR A 34 -0.12 -1.97 -16.85
C THR A 34 -1.22 -1.00 -16.44
N LEU A 35 -0.94 0.30 -16.59
CA LEU A 35 -1.93 1.35 -16.33
C LEU A 35 -3.18 1.20 -17.20
N GLU A 36 -3.02 0.88 -18.47
CA GLU A 36 -4.14 0.70 -19.40
C GLU A 36 -5.06 -0.44 -18.95
N GLN A 37 -4.48 -1.54 -18.47
CA GLN A 37 -5.25 -2.69 -17.96
C GLN A 37 -6.03 -2.32 -16.70
N VAL A 38 -5.42 -1.57 -15.78
CA VAL A 38 -6.12 -1.05 -14.59
C VAL A 38 -7.24 -0.09 -15.01
N GLN A 39 -7.00 0.80 -15.98
CA GLN A 39 -7.99 1.77 -16.45
C GLN A 39 -9.16 1.14 -17.21
N ALA A 40 -8.96 0.01 -17.89
CA ALA A 40 -10.00 -0.70 -18.61
C ALA A 40 -10.79 -1.71 -17.76
N SER A 41 -10.32 -2.04 -16.55
CA SER A 41 -10.94 -3.07 -15.71
C SER A 41 -12.26 -2.60 -15.09
N ASP A 42 -13.27 -3.46 -15.17
CA ASP A 42 -14.56 -3.38 -14.48
C ASP A 42 -14.54 -4.04 -13.09
N ARG A 43 -13.44 -4.71 -12.73
CA ARG A 43 -13.28 -5.46 -11.48
C ARG A 43 -12.68 -4.65 -10.32
N LEU A 44 -12.51 -3.34 -10.50
CA LEU A 44 -11.82 -2.52 -9.51
C LEU A 44 -12.65 -2.27 -8.25
N ASP A 45 -13.98 -2.22 -8.34
CA ASP A 45 -14.83 -2.11 -7.15
C ASP A 45 -14.71 -3.37 -6.29
N ASP A 46 -14.79 -4.56 -6.90
CA ASP A 46 -14.58 -5.83 -6.20
C ASP A 46 -13.18 -5.92 -5.58
N LEU A 47 -12.12 -5.53 -6.31
CA LEU A 47 -10.76 -5.54 -5.77
C LEU A 47 -10.61 -4.56 -4.60
N ALA A 48 -11.28 -3.41 -4.66
CA ALA A 48 -11.22 -2.41 -3.60
C ALA A 48 -11.89 -2.91 -2.31
N GLU A 49 -13.02 -3.64 -2.44
CA GLU A 49 -13.63 -4.37 -1.33
C GLU A 49 -12.69 -5.43 -0.78
N ASP A 50 -12.15 -6.31 -1.65
CA ASP A 50 -11.22 -7.37 -1.28
C ASP A 50 -10.00 -6.82 -0.53
N TRP A 51 -9.43 -5.71 -1.02
CA TRP A 51 -8.32 -5.02 -0.37
C TRP A 51 -8.70 -4.50 1.01
N TYR A 52 -9.87 -3.89 1.14
CA TYR A 52 -10.35 -3.31 2.40
C TYR A 52 -10.65 -4.36 3.48
N VAL A 53 -11.22 -5.51 3.09
CA VAL A 53 -11.53 -6.62 4.01
C VAL A 53 -10.36 -7.60 4.22
N HIS A 54 -9.29 -7.47 3.44
CA HIS A 54 -8.12 -8.34 3.56
C HIS A 54 -7.52 -8.29 4.98
N LYS A 55 -7.09 -9.44 5.51
CA LYS A 55 -6.58 -9.57 6.89
C LYS A 55 -5.45 -8.60 7.22
N SER A 56 -4.57 -8.33 6.27
CA SER A 56 -3.47 -7.36 6.45
C SER A 56 -4.00 -5.92 6.59
N THR A 57 -4.99 -5.54 5.78
CA THR A 57 -5.63 -4.21 5.85
C THR A 57 -6.48 -4.07 7.11
N LEU A 58 -7.18 -5.14 7.53
CA LEU A 58 -7.89 -5.18 8.81
C LEU A 58 -6.96 -4.92 10.00
N LEU A 59 -5.73 -5.43 9.95
CA LEU A 59 -4.73 -5.13 10.97
C LEU A 59 -4.33 -3.64 10.94
N SER A 60 -4.06 -3.07 9.76
CA SER A 60 -3.77 -1.63 9.61
C SER A 60 -4.91 -0.77 10.15
N ARG A 61 -6.17 -1.13 9.88
CA ARG A 61 -7.36 -0.44 10.38
C ARG A 61 -7.47 -0.48 11.91
N ARG A 62 -7.26 -1.65 12.52
CA ARG A 62 -7.26 -1.80 13.99
C ARG A 62 -6.17 -0.99 14.67
N GLN A 63 -5.08 -0.72 13.96
CA GLN A 63 -3.96 0.10 14.42
C GLN A 63 -4.13 1.60 14.11
N GLY A 64 -5.24 2.01 13.49
CA GLY A 64 -5.47 3.40 13.08
C GLY A 64 -4.55 3.88 11.96
N GLN A 65 -3.95 2.96 11.20
CA GLN A 65 -2.96 3.26 10.15
C GLN A 65 -3.55 3.26 8.74
N PHE A 66 -4.73 2.67 8.56
CA PHE A 66 -5.46 2.72 7.30
C PHE A 66 -6.44 3.89 7.32
N PRO A 67 -6.41 4.79 6.32
CA PRO A 67 -7.04 6.10 6.46
C PRO A 67 -8.54 6.13 6.10
N LEU A 68 -9.11 5.02 5.60
CA LEU A 68 -10.50 4.99 5.13
C LEU A 68 -11.41 4.22 6.09
N GLU A 69 -12.58 4.81 6.33
CA GLU A 69 -13.64 4.21 7.14
C GLU A 69 -14.46 3.20 6.34
N ASN A 70 -14.48 3.30 5.01
CA ASN A 70 -15.22 2.44 4.09
C ASN A 70 -14.29 1.93 2.97
N PRO A 71 -14.65 0.84 2.27
CA PRO A 71 -13.97 0.41 1.07
C PRO A 71 -13.82 1.57 0.07
N PRO A 72 -12.64 1.75 -0.54
CA PRO A 72 -12.50 2.71 -1.62
C PRO A 72 -13.36 2.28 -2.82
N THR A 73 -13.78 3.23 -3.63
CA THR A 73 -14.39 2.94 -4.94
C THR A 73 -13.31 2.49 -5.93
N GLY A 74 -13.70 1.77 -6.97
CA GLY A 74 -12.81 1.37 -8.06
C GLY A 74 -12.15 2.58 -8.76
N GLN A 75 -12.85 3.71 -8.84
CA GLN A 75 -12.28 4.96 -9.35
C GLN A 75 -11.17 5.52 -8.44
N GLN A 76 -11.37 5.47 -7.12
CA GLN A 76 -10.34 5.88 -6.16
C GLN A 76 -9.13 4.96 -6.21
N LEU A 77 -9.35 3.64 -6.30
CA LEU A 77 -8.29 2.66 -6.45
C LEU A 77 -7.48 2.88 -7.74
N ARG A 78 -8.15 3.12 -8.86
CA ARG A 78 -7.51 3.49 -10.13
C ARG A 78 -6.63 4.72 -9.96
N LYS A 79 -7.17 5.77 -9.33
CA LYS A 79 -6.42 7.01 -9.16
C LYS A 79 -5.26 6.87 -8.18
N LEU A 80 -5.42 6.04 -7.14
CA LEU A 80 -4.34 5.67 -6.24
C LEU A 80 -3.21 4.98 -7.01
N TYR A 81 -3.54 4.03 -7.89
CA TYR A 81 -2.55 3.34 -8.73
C TYR A 81 -1.78 4.31 -9.64
N GLU A 82 -2.47 5.21 -10.33
CA GLU A 82 -1.84 6.28 -11.12
C GLU A 82 -0.86 7.11 -10.28
N ASN A 83 -1.32 7.56 -9.11
CA ASN A 83 -0.50 8.37 -8.21
C ASN A 83 0.70 7.58 -7.64
N MET A 84 0.59 6.26 -7.44
CA MET A 84 1.71 5.41 -7.04
C MET A 84 2.79 5.36 -8.13
N LEU A 85 2.41 5.22 -9.40
CA LEU A 85 3.35 5.24 -10.51
C LEU A 85 4.05 6.60 -10.61
N GLU A 86 3.29 7.70 -10.58
CA GLU A 86 3.83 9.06 -10.59
C GLU A 86 4.83 9.31 -9.45
N ASP A 87 4.57 8.77 -8.25
CA ASP A 87 5.41 8.99 -7.07
C ASP A 87 6.66 8.11 -7.02
N ASN A 88 6.72 7.06 -7.83
CA ASN A 88 7.76 6.03 -7.76
C ASN A 88 8.46 5.79 -9.10
N GLU A 89 8.75 6.84 -9.88
CA GLU A 89 9.60 6.69 -11.07
C GLU A 89 10.89 5.91 -10.76
N PRO A 90 11.32 4.96 -11.63
CA PRO A 90 10.80 4.66 -12.98
C PRO A 90 9.78 3.50 -13.02
N CYS A 91 9.03 3.23 -11.95
CA CYS A 91 8.04 2.14 -11.95
C CYS A 91 6.96 2.37 -13.02
N ALA A 92 6.63 1.35 -13.80
CA ALA A 92 5.62 1.42 -14.86
C ALA A 92 4.50 0.36 -14.71
N THR A 93 4.72 -0.65 -13.87
CA THR A 93 3.82 -1.79 -13.71
C THR A 93 3.51 -2.09 -12.26
N THR A 94 2.46 -2.89 -12.02
CA THR A 94 2.20 -3.44 -10.68
C THR A 94 3.35 -4.29 -10.16
N THR A 95 4.10 -4.96 -11.05
CA THR A 95 5.31 -5.71 -10.68
C THR A 95 6.40 -4.79 -10.13
N ASP A 96 6.67 -3.67 -10.80
CA ASP A 96 7.69 -2.71 -10.37
C ASP A 96 7.34 -2.11 -9.00
N LEU A 97 6.08 -1.69 -8.85
CA LEU A 97 5.58 -1.13 -7.60
C LEU A 97 5.58 -2.17 -6.47
N ALA A 98 5.15 -3.42 -6.74
CA ALA A 98 5.18 -4.48 -5.75
C ALA A 98 6.62 -4.75 -5.28
N ASN A 99 7.58 -4.83 -6.20
CA ASN A 99 9.00 -4.99 -5.85
C ASN A 99 9.51 -3.80 -5.03
N LYS A 100 9.18 -2.57 -5.45
CA LYS A 100 9.56 -1.34 -4.74
C LYS A 100 9.05 -1.34 -3.30
N PHE A 101 7.75 -1.55 -3.10
CA PHE A 101 7.16 -1.56 -1.76
C PHE A 101 7.59 -2.77 -0.93
N TYR A 102 7.87 -3.91 -1.57
CA TYR A 102 8.45 -5.08 -0.90
C TYR A 102 9.78 -4.74 -0.24
N PHE A 103 10.74 -4.19 -0.99
CA PHE A 103 12.06 -3.86 -0.45
C PHE A 103 12.00 -2.76 0.61
N ILE A 104 11.14 -1.75 0.44
CA ILE A 104 10.90 -0.74 1.49
C ILE A 104 10.39 -1.43 2.76
N ARG A 105 9.41 -2.32 2.62
CA ARG A 105 8.80 -3.01 3.76
C ARG A 105 9.78 -3.93 4.48
N VAL A 106 10.67 -4.60 3.75
CA VAL A 106 11.75 -5.41 4.34
C VAL A 106 12.65 -4.51 5.19
N GLY A 107 13.11 -3.38 4.66
CA GLY A 107 13.96 -2.44 5.41
C GLY A 107 13.29 -1.89 6.68
N GLU A 108 11.99 -1.56 6.62
CA GLU A 108 11.23 -1.14 7.81
C GLU A 108 11.18 -2.24 8.89
N LEU A 109 11.01 -3.49 8.49
CA LEU A 109 10.95 -4.63 9.40
C LEU A 109 12.32 -4.89 10.03
N GLU A 110 13.39 -4.83 9.25
CA GLU A 110 14.76 -4.96 9.73
C GLU A 110 15.12 -3.86 10.74
N SER A 111 14.76 -2.61 10.46
CA SER A 111 14.95 -1.48 11.39
C SER A 111 14.23 -1.72 12.71
N ARG A 112 12.95 -2.09 12.67
CA ARG A 112 12.16 -2.37 13.89
C ARG A 112 12.73 -3.53 14.70
N ILE A 113 13.20 -4.59 14.04
CA ILE A 113 13.87 -5.70 14.71
C ILE A 113 15.15 -5.21 15.40
N SER A 114 15.93 -4.36 14.74
CA SER A 114 17.13 -3.77 15.33
C SER A 114 16.81 -2.89 16.54
N GLU A 115 15.78 -2.04 16.44
CA GLU A 115 15.31 -1.19 17.53
C GLU A 115 14.89 -2.02 18.75
N TYR A 116 14.08 -3.06 18.55
CA TYR A 116 13.66 -3.94 19.64
C TYR A 116 14.81 -4.70 20.28
N LYS A 117 15.84 -5.10 19.51
CA LYS A 117 17.05 -5.71 20.08
C LYS A 117 17.80 -4.72 20.97
N THR A 118 17.98 -3.48 20.51
CA THR A 118 18.64 -2.44 21.29
C THR A 118 17.87 -2.14 22.57
N GLU A 119 16.55 -1.95 22.48
CA GLU A 119 15.67 -1.72 23.65
C GLU A 119 15.78 -2.86 24.66
N PHE A 120 15.73 -4.12 24.19
CA PHE A 120 15.87 -5.28 25.05
C PHE A 120 17.23 -5.35 25.75
N HIS A 121 18.32 -5.07 25.04
CA HIS A 121 19.65 -5.01 25.65
C HIS A 121 19.73 -3.91 26.72
N SER A 122 19.21 -2.72 26.45
CA SER A 122 19.17 -1.63 27.43
C SER A 122 18.33 -1.97 28.67
N LEU A 123 17.28 -2.78 28.55
CA LEU A 123 16.49 -3.24 29.69
C LEU A 123 17.21 -4.29 30.55
N LEU A 124 18.14 -5.07 29.99
CA LEU A 124 18.91 -6.07 30.74
C LEU A 124 20.13 -5.49 31.47
N GLU A 125 20.65 -4.35 30.99
CA GLU A 125 21.81 -3.65 31.57
C GLU A 125 21.41 -2.64 32.66
N ASN A 126 20.11 -2.45 32.89
CA ASN A 126 19.54 -1.71 34.03
C ASN A 126 19.03 -2.66 35.12
#